data_AF-A0A6I7HI55-F1
#
_entry.id   AF-A0A6I7HI55-F1
#
_cell.length_a   1.000
_cell.length_b   1.000
_cell.length_c   1.000
_cell.angle_alpha   90.00
_cell.angle_beta   90.00
_cell.angle_gamma   90.00
#
_symmetry.space_group_name_H-M   'P 1'
#
loop_
_entity.id
_entity.type
_entity.pdbx_description
1 polymer ?
#
loop_
_entity_poly.entity_id
_entity_poly.type
_entity_poly.pdbx_seq_one_letter_code
_entity_poly.pdbx_strand_id
1 'polypeptide(L)'
;MRLRIDVRHRRDGFALIADLSIGAGLTALFGPSGSGKTTLVNLVAGLERPQEGRIAFDGEIWSDAELGLFVPPHRRRIGYVFQEGRLFPHLTVRQNLAYARRFTPAAERRESLERVVDLLGIGRLLDRRPANLSGGEKQRVALGRALMTSPRLLLMDEPLSALDNELKAAILPDIERIRDEVGIPILYVSHAIEEVARLATRVVVLAGGRATAIGAPDEVLNIVPSATGVLQPGNFLHAVVTGHSPDEGLTLADSRAGPLFLRQADMAVGTHIRVFVPTSEIVLATTLPDGISTLNRLSGHVAALTDSGHSVMVTVDCNGERLVAEVTRRSAADLELEPGKPVHLLFKAVSIATEGLFRQA
;
A
#
# COMPACT_ATOMS: atom_id res chain seq x y z
N MET A 1 5.25 12.29 -16.46
CA MET A 1 4.63 12.49 -15.13
C MET A 1 5.61 12.10 -14.03
N ARG A 2 6.28 13.08 -13.43
CA ARG A 2 7.21 12.85 -12.32
C ARG A 2 7.13 14.02 -11.32
N LEU A 3 6.94 13.70 -10.05
CA LEU A 3 7.00 14.65 -8.94
C LEU A 3 8.43 14.65 -8.38
N ARG A 4 9.05 15.82 -8.29
CA ARG A 4 10.34 16.05 -7.63
C ARG A 4 10.11 16.89 -6.38
N ILE A 5 10.66 16.43 -5.27
CA ILE A 5 10.59 17.10 -3.98
C ILE A 5 12.02 17.23 -3.49
N ASP A 6 12.48 18.45 -3.29
CA ASP A 6 13.76 18.77 -2.66
C ASP A 6 13.50 19.90 -1.68
N VAL A 7 13.19 19.58 -0.43
CA VAL A 7 12.74 20.58 0.56
C VAL A 7 13.32 20.36 1.94
N ARG A 8 13.49 21.48 2.65
CA ARG A 8 13.62 21.48 4.11
C ARG A 8 12.49 22.28 4.73
N HIS A 9 11.92 21.72 5.78
CA HIS A 9 10.79 22.34 6.48
C HIS A 9 10.85 22.02 7.97
N ARG A 10 10.74 23.03 8.82
CA ARG A 10 10.72 22.92 10.27
C ARG A 10 9.34 23.29 10.81
N ARG A 11 8.86 22.48 11.75
CA ARG A 11 7.60 22.66 12.46
C ARG A 11 7.73 22.17 13.89
N ASP A 12 7.42 23.01 14.88
CA ASP A 12 7.32 22.64 16.30
C ASP A 12 8.52 21.81 16.82
N GLY A 13 9.74 22.18 16.44
CA GLY A 13 10.98 21.47 16.84
C GLY A 13 11.33 20.23 16.00
N PHE A 14 10.46 19.83 15.07
CA PHE A 14 10.69 18.77 14.09
C PHE A 14 11.21 19.35 12.77
N ALA A 15 12.14 18.66 12.11
CA ALA A 15 12.69 19.04 10.82
C ALA A 15 12.50 17.91 9.79
N LEU A 16 11.78 18.22 8.72
CA LEU A 16 11.62 17.36 7.54
C LEU A 16 12.65 17.78 6.49
N ILE A 17 13.43 16.82 6.00
CA ILE A 17 14.34 16.96 4.87
C ILE A 17 14.02 15.83 3.89
N ALA A 18 13.56 16.21 2.70
CA ALA A 18 13.14 15.26 1.68
C ALA A 18 13.77 15.60 0.33
N ASP A 19 14.49 14.64 -0.23
CA ASP A 19 14.95 14.61 -1.63
C ASP A 19 14.38 13.34 -2.26
N LEU A 20 13.28 13.49 -3.01
CA LEU A 20 12.46 12.39 -3.52
C LEU A 20 12.03 12.64 -4.96
N SER A 21 12.01 11.55 -5.74
CA SER A 21 11.44 11.53 -7.08
C SER A 21 10.38 10.44 -7.18
N ILE A 22 9.13 10.84 -7.38
CA ILE A 22 7.96 9.94 -7.46
C ILE A 22 7.48 9.88 -8.91
N GLY A 23 7.36 8.66 -9.44
CA GLY A 23 6.97 8.38 -10.83
C GLY A 23 5.55 7.83 -10.96
N ALA A 24 5.32 7.06 -12.02
CA ALA A 24 4.06 6.34 -12.23
C ALA A 24 3.84 5.27 -11.16
N GLY A 25 2.59 4.82 -11.03
CA GLY A 25 2.19 3.85 -10.02
C GLY A 25 1.93 4.49 -8.65
N LEU A 26 1.97 3.64 -7.62
CA LEU A 26 1.70 4.04 -6.24
C LEU A 26 2.98 4.00 -5.42
N THR A 27 3.42 5.15 -4.93
CA THR A 27 4.51 5.27 -3.97
C THR A 27 3.94 5.38 -2.56
N ALA A 28 4.26 4.43 -1.70
CA ALA A 28 3.86 4.45 -0.30
C ALA A 28 4.88 5.21 0.56
N LEU A 29 4.40 6.17 1.35
CA LEU A 29 5.14 6.75 2.46
C LEU A 29 4.84 5.93 3.71
N PHE A 30 5.85 5.24 4.21
CA PHE A 30 5.76 4.36 5.36
C PHE A 30 6.63 4.86 6.51
N GLY A 31 6.23 4.61 7.76
CA GLY A 31 7.04 4.93 8.95
C GLY A 31 6.19 5.21 10.18
N PRO A 32 6.82 5.38 11.36
CA PRO A 32 6.10 5.62 12.63
C PRO A 32 5.28 6.92 12.60
N SER A 33 4.32 7.02 13.52
CA SER A 33 3.62 8.28 13.79
C SER A 33 4.62 9.40 14.11
N GLY A 34 4.38 10.60 13.58
CA GLY A 34 5.28 11.74 13.74
C GLY A 34 6.54 11.72 12.87
N SER A 35 6.71 10.76 11.95
CA SER A 35 7.89 10.72 11.06
C SER A 35 7.91 11.78 9.95
N GLY A 36 6.84 12.57 9.79
CA GLY A 36 6.74 13.65 8.80
C GLY A 36 5.95 13.31 7.52
N LYS A 37 5.29 12.14 7.44
CA LYS A 37 4.49 11.71 6.27
C LYS A 37 3.42 12.73 5.86
N THR A 38 2.54 13.11 6.78
CA THR A 38 1.48 14.09 6.54
C THR A 38 2.04 15.47 6.21
N THR A 39 3.12 15.91 6.88
CA THR A 39 3.80 17.18 6.55
C THR A 39 4.31 17.17 5.12
N LEU A 40 4.96 16.09 4.68
CA LEU A 40 5.44 15.95 3.30
C LEU A 40 4.28 16.03 2.30
N VAL A 41 3.17 15.35 2.57
CA VAL A 41 1.97 15.37 1.72
C VAL A 41 1.35 16.77 1.68
N ASN A 42 1.29 17.48 2.80
CA ASN A 42 0.80 18.87 2.86
C ASN A 42 1.67 19.84 2.06
N LEU A 43 3.00 19.68 2.10
CA LEU A 43 3.94 20.47 1.29
C LEU A 43 3.71 20.24 -0.20
N VAL A 44 3.53 18.99 -0.62
CA VAL A 44 3.22 18.62 -2.00
C VAL A 44 1.84 19.17 -2.42
N ALA A 45 0.84 19.07 -1.55
CA ALA A 45 -0.50 19.60 -1.78
C ALA A 45 -0.55 21.13 -1.86
N GLY A 46 0.45 21.83 -1.32
CA GLY A 46 0.46 23.29 -1.16
C GLY A 46 -0.38 23.77 0.02
N LEU A 47 -0.70 22.88 0.96
CA LEU A 47 -1.35 23.26 2.22
C LEU A 47 -0.35 23.88 3.19
N GLU A 48 0.93 23.54 3.05
CA GLU A 48 2.06 24.13 3.77
C GLU A 48 3.10 24.65 2.77
N ARG A 49 3.88 25.65 3.18
CA ARG A 49 4.99 26.23 2.38
C ARG A 49 6.32 25.65 2.84
N PRO A 50 7.17 25.12 1.93
CA PRO A 50 8.53 24.75 2.30
C PRO A 50 9.31 26.02 2.70
N GLN A 51 10.22 25.88 3.66
CA GLN A 51 11.08 26.99 4.09
C GLN A 51 12.33 27.10 3.21
N GLU A 52 12.80 25.97 2.69
CA GLU A 52 13.91 25.88 1.75
C GLU A 52 13.58 24.88 0.64
N GLY A 53 14.22 25.05 -0.51
CA GLY A 53 14.14 24.14 -1.64
C GLY A 53 12.88 24.32 -2.50
N ARG A 54 12.58 23.30 -3.31
CA ARG A 54 11.56 23.34 -4.36
C ARG A 54 10.75 22.05 -4.50
N ILE A 55 9.53 22.20 -4.98
CA ILE A 55 8.63 21.11 -5.39
C ILE A 55 8.23 21.36 -6.84
N ALA A 56 8.41 20.37 -7.70
CA ALA A 56 8.07 20.47 -9.11
C ALA A 56 7.35 19.21 -9.61
N PHE A 57 6.39 19.38 -10.50
CA PHE A 57 5.65 18.28 -11.11
C PHE A 57 5.72 18.40 -12.64
N ASP A 58 6.32 17.39 -13.27
CA ASP A 58 6.44 17.33 -14.74
C ASP A 58 7.11 18.58 -15.35
N GLY A 59 8.11 19.12 -14.64
CA GLY A 59 8.84 20.34 -15.03
C GLY A 59 8.21 21.65 -14.55
N GLU A 60 6.95 21.64 -14.15
CA GLU A 60 6.27 22.81 -13.57
C GLU A 60 6.66 22.98 -12.10
N ILE A 61 7.20 24.14 -11.74
CA ILE A 61 7.55 24.45 -10.34
C ILE A 61 6.27 24.84 -9.59
N TRP A 62 5.93 24.08 -8.55
CA TRP A 62 4.79 24.36 -7.67
C TRP A 62 5.18 25.19 -6.46
N SER A 63 6.38 24.99 -5.94
CA SER A 63 6.94 25.79 -4.84
C SER A 63 8.43 25.95 -5.09
N ASP A 64 8.96 27.15 -4.84
CA ASP A 64 10.40 27.41 -4.77
C ASP A 64 10.63 28.51 -3.73
N ALA A 65 11.29 28.15 -2.63
CA ALA A 65 11.49 29.04 -1.50
C ALA A 65 12.46 30.18 -1.83
N GLU A 66 13.48 29.92 -2.66
CA GLU A 66 14.48 30.91 -3.05
C GLU A 66 13.89 31.96 -4.00
N LEU A 67 13.03 31.52 -4.92
CA LEU A 67 12.33 32.40 -5.87
C LEU A 67 11.04 33.02 -5.29
N GLY A 68 10.64 32.65 -4.07
CA GLY A 68 9.37 33.07 -3.46
C GLY A 68 8.13 32.58 -4.21
N LEU A 69 8.27 31.56 -5.08
CA LEU A 69 7.20 31.04 -5.92
C LEU A 69 6.35 30.05 -5.13
N PHE A 70 5.03 30.22 -5.18
CA PHE A 70 4.10 29.29 -4.55
C PHE A 70 2.76 29.20 -5.30
N VAL A 71 2.53 28.08 -5.96
CA VAL A 71 1.26 27.73 -6.58
C VAL A 71 0.30 27.25 -5.49
N PRO A 72 -0.89 27.88 -5.32
CA PRO A 72 -1.85 27.46 -4.30
C PRO A 72 -2.50 26.10 -4.64
N PRO A 73 -3.01 25.36 -3.64
CA PRO A 73 -3.53 23.98 -3.82
C PRO A 73 -4.51 23.81 -4.97
N HIS A 74 -5.48 24.71 -5.08
CA HIS A 74 -6.55 24.64 -6.09
C HIS A 74 -6.04 24.80 -7.54
N ARG A 75 -4.80 25.27 -7.74
CA ARG A 75 -4.16 25.37 -9.06
C ARG A 75 -3.22 24.21 -9.38
N ARG A 76 -2.85 23.37 -8.40
CA ARG A 76 -1.93 22.23 -8.61
C ARG A 76 -2.58 21.03 -9.29
N ARG A 77 -3.91 21.01 -9.39
CA ARG A 77 -4.71 19.88 -9.96
C ARG A 77 -4.39 18.54 -9.29
N ILE A 78 -4.37 18.55 -7.96
CA ILE A 78 -4.13 17.37 -7.13
C ILE A 78 -5.47 16.84 -6.62
N GLY A 79 -5.67 15.53 -6.72
CA GLY A 79 -6.74 14.84 -6.01
C GLY A 79 -6.25 14.54 -4.61
N TYR A 80 -6.95 14.99 -3.57
CA TYR A 80 -6.57 14.71 -2.18
C TYR A 80 -7.68 13.89 -1.52
N VAL A 81 -7.31 12.70 -1.05
CA VAL A 81 -8.14 11.82 -0.22
C VAL A 81 -7.60 11.89 1.20
N PHE A 82 -8.37 12.51 2.09
CA PHE A 82 -8.02 12.65 3.50
C PHE A 82 -8.41 11.38 4.28
N GLN A 83 -7.81 11.21 5.46
CA GLN A 83 -8.16 10.17 6.42
C GLN A 83 -9.67 10.12 6.72
N GLU A 84 -10.28 11.30 6.89
CA GLU A 84 -11.73 11.44 6.92
C GLU A 84 -12.22 11.79 5.52
N GLY A 85 -13.24 11.08 5.00
CA GLY A 85 -13.75 11.30 3.64
C GLY A 85 -14.21 12.75 3.34
N ARG A 86 -14.43 13.59 4.37
CA ARG A 86 -14.74 15.04 4.29
C ARG A 86 -15.76 15.37 3.19
N LEU A 87 -16.80 14.56 3.09
CA LEU A 87 -17.88 14.74 2.11
C LEU A 87 -18.75 15.93 2.50
N PHE A 88 -19.34 16.60 1.52
CA PHE A 88 -20.30 17.68 1.78
C PHE A 88 -21.63 17.07 2.25
N PRO A 89 -22.02 17.24 3.53
CA PRO A 89 -23.14 16.49 4.11
C PRO A 89 -24.51 16.89 3.54
N HIS A 90 -24.61 18.12 3.01
CA HIS A 90 -25.82 18.67 2.42
C HIS A 90 -25.99 18.30 0.93
N LEU A 91 -24.98 17.70 0.30
CA LEU A 91 -25.01 17.28 -1.10
C LEU A 91 -25.23 15.77 -1.20
N THR A 92 -25.93 15.32 -2.24
CA THR A 92 -25.98 13.89 -2.59
C THR A 92 -24.60 13.39 -3.05
N VAL A 93 -24.43 12.08 -3.18
CA VAL A 93 -23.22 11.48 -3.77
C VAL A 93 -22.97 12.04 -5.16
N ARG A 94 -23.99 12.04 -6.04
CA ARG A 94 -23.90 12.63 -7.38
C ARG A 94 -23.42 14.08 -7.35
N GLN A 95 -23.95 14.88 -6.43
CA GLN A 95 -23.58 16.29 -6.27
C GLN A 95 -22.16 16.44 -5.71
N ASN A 96 -21.72 15.60 -4.78
CA ASN A 96 -20.35 15.56 -4.28
C ASN A 96 -19.35 15.28 -5.41
N LEU A 97 -19.63 14.27 -6.25
CA LEU A 97 -18.81 13.90 -7.40
C LEU A 97 -18.77 15.03 -8.45
N ALA A 98 -19.94 15.62 -8.76
CA ALA A 98 -20.05 16.70 -9.74
C ALA A 98 -19.41 18.02 -9.28
N TYR A 99 -19.37 18.29 -7.97
CA TYR A 99 -18.78 19.51 -7.41
C TYR A 99 -17.30 19.66 -7.82
N ALA A 100 -16.53 18.57 -7.72
CA ALA A 100 -15.12 18.52 -8.09
C ALA A 100 -14.88 18.89 -9.57
N ARG A 101 -15.75 18.42 -10.46
CA ARG A 101 -15.66 18.64 -11.92
C ARG A 101 -15.82 20.11 -12.33
N ARG A 102 -16.53 20.93 -11.54
CA ARG A 102 -16.80 22.35 -11.85
C ARG A 102 -15.53 23.18 -11.97
N PHE A 103 -14.49 22.82 -11.22
CA PHE A 103 -13.21 23.54 -11.18
C PHE A 103 -12.19 23.04 -12.21
N THR A 104 -12.55 22.00 -12.99
CA THR A 104 -11.70 21.45 -14.04
C THR A 104 -12.10 22.03 -15.40
N PRO A 105 -11.19 22.68 -16.15
CA PRO A 105 -11.44 23.15 -17.51
C PRO A 105 -11.96 22.02 -18.41
N ALA A 106 -12.88 22.33 -19.33
CA ALA A 106 -13.53 21.30 -20.14
C ALA A 106 -12.55 20.43 -20.94
N ALA A 107 -11.50 21.04 -21.50
CA ALA A 107 -10.44 20.35 -22.25
C ALA A 107 -9.57 19.42 -21.39
N GLU A 108 -9.59 19.59 -20.07
CA GLU A 108 -8.74 18.85 -19.13
C GLU A 108 -9.50 17.77 -18.35
N ARG A 109 -10.82 17.62 -18.61
CA ARG A 109 -11.68 16.60 -18.01
C ARG A 109 -11.45 15.26 -18.70
N ARG A 110 -10.71 14.38 -18.03
CA ARG A 110 -10.38 13.03 -18.51
C ARG A 110 -11.35 11.98 -17.98
N GLU A 111 -11.84 12.18 -16.77
CA GLU A 111 -12.76 11.25 -16.11
C GLU A 111 -14.23 11.66 -16.32
N SER A 112 -15.06 10.68 -16.68
CA SER A 112 -16.52 10.84 -16.72
C SER A 112 -17.15 10.35 -15.42
N LEU A 113 -18.37 10.83 -15.13
CA LEU A 113 -19.10 10.38 -13.93
C LEU A 113 -19.37 8.88 -14.01
N GLU A 114 -19.74 8.40 -15.18
CA GLU A 114 -20.05 7.01 -15.48
C GLU A 114 -18.84 6.12 -15.21
N ARG A 115 -17.67 6.47 -15.75
CA ARG A 115 -16.42 5.73 -15.55
C ARG A 115 -16.04 5.65 -14.07
N VAL A 116 -16.12 6.76 -13.33
CA VAL A 116 -15.79 6.79 -11.89
C VAL A 116 -16.80 5.99 -11.07
N VAL A 117 -18.07 6.03 -11.44
CA VAL A 117 -19.14 5.27 -10.79
C VAL A 117 -18.94 3.77 -10.96
N ASP A 118 -18.58 3.34 -12.17
CA ASP A 118 -18.33 1.93 -12.50
C ASP A 118 -17.04 1.41 -11.86
N LEU A 119 -15.97 2.22 -11.89
CA LEU A 119 -14.69 1.90 -11.26
C LEU A 119 -14.84 1.61 -9.76
N LEU A 120 -15.71 2.35 -9.08
CA LEU A 120 -15.89 2.27 -7.62
C LEU A 120 -17.15 1.53 -7.19
N GLY A 121 -17.97 1.03 -8.13
CA GLY A 121 -19.23 0.33 -7.82
C GLY A 121 -20.23 1.15 -7.00
N ILE A 122 -20.25 2.49 -7.14
CA ILE A 122 -21.06 3.40 -6.31
C ILE A 122 -22.39 3.83 -6.97
N GLY A 123 -22.80 3.21 -8.08
CA GLY A 123 -23.98 3.62 -8.85
C GLY A 123 -25.28 3.66 -8.03
N ARG A 124 -25.49 2.65 -7.18
CA ARG A 124 -26.64 2.55 -6.26
C ARG A 124 -26.68 3.64 -5.16
N LEU A 125 -25.59 4.41 -5.01
CA LEU A 125 -25.44 5.41 -3.95
C LEU A 125 -25.70 6.83 -4.43
N LEU A 126 -25.82 7.07 -5.74
CA LEU A 126 -25.78 8.39 -6.35
C LEU A 126 -26.76 9.41 -5.75
N ASP A 127 -27.94 8.96 -5.35
CA ASP A 127 -29.00 9.83 -4.82
C ASP A 127 -29.02 9.88 -3.28
N ARG A 128 -28.17 9.09 -2.61
CA ARG A 128 -28.00 9.14 -1.15
C ARG A 128 -27.19 10.35 -0.72
N ARG A 129 -27.36 10.77 0.54
CA ARG A 129 -26.51 11.77 1.21
C ARG A 129 -25.48 11.10 2.12
N PRO A 130 -24.32 11.73 2.40
CA PRO A 130 -23.25 11.13 3.21
C PRO A 130 -23.68 10.58 4.57
N ALA A 131 -24.69 11.16 5.22
CA ALA A 131 -25.22 10.66 6.50
C ALA A 131 -25.78 9.22 6.41
N ASN A 132 -26.24 8.80 5.23
CA ASN A 132 -26.88 7.50 4.99
C ASN A 132 -25.93 6.48 4.32
N LEU A 133 -24.62 6.69 4.44
CA LEU A 133 -23.57 5.85 3.87
C LEU A 133 -22.77 5.15 4.99
N SER A 134 -22.37 3.91 4.74
CA SER A 134 -21.38 3.23 5.59
C SER A 134 -20.00 3.90 5.50
N GLY A 135 -19.08 3.55 6.41
CA GLY A 135 -17.70 4.07 6.36
C GLY A 135 -17.02 3.79 5.01
N GLY A 136 -17.10 2.55 4.53
CA GLY A 136 -16.53 2.18 3.23
C GLY A 136 -17.22 2.86 2.04
N GLU A 137 -18.54 3.04 2.09
CA GLU A 137 -19.27 3.79 1.06
C GLU A 137 -18.85 5.27 1.03
N LYS A 138 -18.68 5.91 2.19
CA LYS A 138 -18.14 7.28 2.26
C LYS A 138 -16.74 7.36 1.65
N GLN A 139 -15.91 6.36 1.90
CA GLN A 139 -14.54 6.33 1.38
C GLN A 139 -14.50 6.19 -0.13
N ARG A 140 -15.31 5.30 -0.71
CA ARG A 140 -15.45 5.20 -2.18
C ARG A 140 -15.93 6.50 -2.79
N VAL A 141 -16.90 7.18 -2.17
CA VAL A 141 -17.36 8.50 -2.66
C VAL A 141 -16.25 9.56 -2.56
N ALA A 142 -15.41 9.52 -1.52
CA ALA A 142 -14.26 10.43 -1.38
C ALA A 142 -13.21 10.19 -2.48
N LEU A 143 -12.88 8.91 -2.75
CA LEU A 143 -12.03 8.50 -3.88
C LEU A 143 -12.60 9.01 -5.20
N GLY A 144 -13.88 8.75 -5.47
CA GLY A 144 -14.55 9.19 -6.68
C GLY A 144 -14.51 10.71 -6.84
N ARG A 145 -14.75 11.47 -5.76
CA ARG A 145 -14.69 12.93 -5.81
C ARG A 145 -13.29 13.44 -6.14
N ALA A 146 -12.24 12.79 -5.62
CA ALA A 146 -10.86 13.12 -5.96
C ALA A 146 -10.58 12.86 -7.46
N LEU A 147 -11.02 11.72 -8.00
CA LEU A 147 -10.86 11.37 -9.42
C LEU A 147 -11.63 12.30 -10.35
N MET A 148 -12.82 12.76 -9.96
CA MET A 148 -13.63 13.70 -10.75
C MET A 148 -12.97 15.07 -10.97
N THR A 149 -11.88 15.40 -10.28
CA THR A 149 -11.02 16.57 -10.58
C THR A 149 -10.10 16.36 -11.78
N SER A 150 -10.12 15.15 -12.39
CA SER A 150 -9.14 14.70 -13.38
C SER A 150 -7.70 15.02 -12.94
N PRO A 151 -7.27 14.55 -11.76
CA PRO A 151 -6.04 15.03 -11.15
C PRO A 151 -4.80 14.59 -11.92
N ARG A 152 -3.72 15.37 -11.79
CA ARG A 152 -2.38 14.98 -12.30
C ARG A 152 -1.61 14.11 -11.31
N LEU A 153 -1.96 14.18 -10.04
CA LEU A 153 -1.37 13.47 -8.92
C LEU A 153 -2.47 13.19 -7.89
N LEU A 154 -2.49 11.97 -7.36
CA LEU A 154 -3.40 11.58 -6.29
C LEU A 154 -2.63 11.46 -4.98
N LEU A 155 -3.07 12.18 -3.96
CA LEU A 155 -2.56 12.09 -2.60
C LEU A 155 -3.59 11.35 -1.76
N MET A 156 -3.17 10.32 -1.04
CA MET A 156 -4.01 9.61 -0.10
C MET A 156 -3.33 9.59 1.26
N ASP A 157 -3.91 10.27 2.25
CA ASP A 157 -3.34 10.38 3.59
C ASP A 157 -4.11 9.49 4.56
N GLU A 158 -3.60 8.27 4.80
CA GLU A 158 -4.23 7.22 5.59
C GLU A 158 -5.72 6.98 5.25
N PRO A 159 -6.05 6.78 3.96
CA PRO A 159 -7.45 6.74 3.51
C PRO A 159 -8.26 5.57 4.11
N LEU A 160 -7.59 4.57 4.68
CA LEU A 160 -8.22 3.37 5.20
C LEU A 160 -8.15 3.26 6.73
N SER A 161 -7.49 4.18 7.45
CA SER A 161 -7.19 3.96 8.87
C SER A 161 -8.41 3.98 9.79
N ALA A 162 -9.52 4.60 9.37
CA ALA A 162 -10.78 4.63 10.11
C ALA A 162 -11.71 3.44 9.81
N LEU A 163 -11.29 2.47 8.99
CA LEU A 163 -12.10 1.33 8.57
C LEU A 163 -11.66 0.04 9.27
N ASP A 164 -12.62 -0.83 9.59
CA ASP A 164 -12.34 -2.20 10.02
C ASP A 164 -11.74 -3.04 8.88
N ASN A 165 -11.16 -4.19 9.24
CA ASN A 165 -10.43 -5.04 8.29
C ASN A 165 -11.31 -5.57 7.13
N GLU A 166 -12.60 -5.80 7.36
CA GLU A 166 -13.52 -6.28 6.33
C GLU A 166 -13.80 -5.18 5.29
N LEU A 167 -14.08 -3.96 5.76
CA LEU A 167 -14.25 -2.78 4.92
C LEU A 167 -12.97 -2.41 4.17
N LYS A 168 -11.80 -2.52 4.81
CA LYS A 168 -10.51 -2.34 4.14
C LYS A 168 -10.33 -3.34 3.00
N ALA A 169 -10.55 -4.62 3.27
CA ALA A 169 -10.43 -5.69 2.26
C ALA A 169 -11.36 -5.45 1.05
N ALA A 170 -12.54 -4.85 1.27
CA ALA A 170 -13.47 -4.51 0.22
C ALA A 170 -13.09 -3.26 -0.60
N ILE A 171 -12.20 -2.38 -0.11
CA ILE A 171 -11.79 -1.13 -0.79
C ILE A 171 -10.41 -1.25 -1.43
N LEU A 172 -9.53 -2.10 -0.91
CA LEU A 172 -8.21 -2.34 -1.51
C LEU A 172 -8.27 -2.64 -3.02
N PRO A 173 -9.19 -3.49 -3.53
CA PRO A 173 -9.36 -3.69 -4.97
C PRO A 173 -9.68 -2.41 -5.74
N ASP A 174 -10.47 -1.49 -5.16
CA ASP A 174 -10.79 -0.22 -5.81
C ASP A 174 -9.53 0.64 -5.98
N ILE A 175 -8.63 0.64 -4.99
CA ILE A 175 -7.36 1.39 -5.05
C ILE A 175 -6.38 0.76 -6.05
N GLU A 176 -6.33 -0.57 -6.13
CA GLU A 176 -5.56 -1.30 -7.14
C GLU A 176 -6.03 -0.92 -8.55
N ARG A 177 -7.34 -0.94 -8.78
CA ARG A 177 -7.93 -0.52 -10.05
C ARG A 177 -7.65 0.96 -10.36
N ILE A 178 -7.69 1.85 -9.36
CA ILE A 178 -7.31 3.26 -9.57
C ILE A 178 -5.86 3.36 -10.03
N ARG A 179 -4.94 2.67 -9.35
CA ARG A 179 -3.50 2.64 -9.69
C ARG A 179 -3.29 2.16 -11.13
N ASP A 180 -3.97 1.09 -11.51
CA ASP A 180 -3.70 0.37 -12.77
C ASP A 180 -4.47 0.97 -13.96
N GLU A 181 -5.70 1.46 -13.76
CA GLU A 181 -6.58 1.94 -14.84
C GLU A 181 -6.49 3.47 -15.08
N VAL A 182 -6.19 4.28 -14.06
CA VAL A 182 -6.17 5.75 -14.18
C VAL A 182 -4.82 6.27 -14.68
N GLY A 183 -3.73 5.58 -14.36
CA GLY A 183 -2.39 5.88 -14.91
C GLY A 183 -1.79 7.20 -14.42
N ILE A 184 -2.19 7.67 -13.23
CA ILE A 184 -1.60 8.86 -12.58
C ILE A 184 -0.71 8.44 -11.40
N PRO A 185 0.37 9.20 -11.10
CA PRO A 185 1.13 9.01 -9.87
C PRO A 185 0.23 9.08 -8.63
N ILE A 186 0.45 8.16 -7.69
CA ILE A 186 -0.23 8.13 -6.39
C ILE A 186 0.83 8.21 -5.28
N LEU A 187 0.66 9.14 -4.35
CA LEU A 187 1.41 9.18 -3.09
C LEU A 187 0.47 8.72 -1.97
N TYR A 188 0.76 7.57 -1.38
CA TYR A 188 -0.10 6.89 -0.43
C TYR A 188 0.57 6.85 0.95
N VAL A 189 -0.04 7.43 1.97
CA VAL A 189 0.43 7.35 3.35
C VAL A 189 -0.26 6.19 4.03
N SER A 190 0.51 5.28 4.61
CA SER A 190 -0.02 4.26 5.50
C SER A 190 1.02 3.81 6.51
N HIS A 191 0.52 3.32 7.63
CA HIS A 191 1.29 2.62 8.65
C HIS A 191 1.01 1.11 8.67
N ALA A 192 0.10 0.62 7.81
CA ALA A 192 -0.21 -0.79 7.69
C ALA A 192 0.65 -1.43 6.61
N ILE A 193 1.43 -2.45 7.00
CA ILE A 193 2.37 -3.13 6.10
C ILE A 193 1.61 -3.87 5.01
N GLU A 194 0.47 -4.48 5.33
CA GLU A 194 -0.36 -5.22 4.40
C GLU A 194 -0.88 -4.32 3.27
N GLU A 195 -1.26 -3.08 3.60
CA GLU A 195 -1.66 -2.09 2.60
C GLU A 195 -0.48 -1.73 1.69
N VAL A 196 0.71 -1.48 2.26
CA VAL A 196 1.91 -1.15 1.48
C VAL A 196 2.37 -2.33 0.63
N ALA A 197 2.45 -3.53 1.19
CA ALA A 197 2.83 -4.76 0.51
C ALA A 197 1.93 -5.06 -0.69
N ARG A 198 0.63 -4.77 -0.55
CA ARG A 198 -0.36 -5.01 -1.60
C ARG A 198 -0.40 -3.91 -2.66
N LEU A 199 -0.41 -2.64 -2.23
CA LEU A 199 -0.68 -1.51 -3.13
C LEU A 199 0.59 -0.93 -3.76
N ALA A 200 1.70 -0.91 -3.01
CA ALA A 200 2.86 -0.12 -3.36
C ALA A 200 3.66 -0.74 -4.50
N THR A 201 4.06 0.15 -5.40
CA THR A 201 5.07 -0.10 -6.45
C THR A 201 6.46 0.31 -5.97
N ARG A 202 6.50 1.29 -5.07
CA ARG A 202 7.70 1.82 -4.44
C ARG A 202 7.37 2.22 -3.02
N VAL A 203 8.30 1.99 -2.10
CA VAL A 203 8.17 2.37 -0.68
C VAL A 203 9.24 3.40 -0.35
N VAL A 204 8.84 4.45 0.36
CA VAL A 204 9.74 5.41 1.01
C VAL A 204 9.51 5.26 2.50
N VAL A 205 10.55 4.84 3.22
CA VAL A 205 10.51 4.83 4.68
C VAL A 205 10.98 6.17 5.21
N LEU A 206 10.12 6.81 5.99
CA LEU A 206 10.40 8.05 6.70
C LEU A 206 10.60 7.78 8.18
N ALA A 207 11.74 8.21 8.73
CA ALA A 207 12.03 8.21 10.15
C ALA A 207 12.77 9.50 10.54
N GLY A 208 12.38 10.11 11.66
CA GLY A 208 13.01 11.35 12.15
C GLY A 208 13.03 12.49 11.11
N GLY A 209 12.01 12.58 10.25
CA GLY A 209 11.92 13.60 9.21
C GLY A 209 12.85 13.41 8.02
N ARG A 210 13.41 12.21 7.82
CA ARG A 210 14.26 11.89 6.65
C ARG A 210 13.83 10.58 6.01
N ALA A 211 14.05 10.46 4.69
CA ALA A 211 13.95 9.19 4.00
C ALA A 211 15.14 8.30 4.37
N THR A 212 14.87 7.14 4.97
CA THR A 212 15.89 6.18 5.39
C THR A 212 16.05 5.02 4.41
N ALA A 213 15.01 4.71 3.64
CA ALA A 213 15.05 3.70 2.60
C ALA A 213 14.06 4.05 1.47
N ILE A 214 14.44 3.75 0.22
CA ILE A 214 13.62 3.96 -0.96
C ILE A 214 13.87 2.81 -1.94
N GLY A 215 12.83 2.09 -2.34
CA GLY A 215 12.99 0.93 -3.23
C GLY A 215 11.68 0.22 -3.49
N ALA A 216 11.76 -0.95 -4.11
CA ALA A 216 10.61 -1.82 -4.26
C ALA A 216 10.16 -2.35 -2.86
N PRO A 217 8.89 -2.73 -2.67
CA PRO A 217 8.39 -3.17 -1.37
C PRO A 217 9.16 -4.33 -0.76
N ASP A 218 9.51 -5.33 -1.55
CA ASP A 218 10.34 -6.49 -1.19
C ASP A 218 11.78 -6.10 -0.82
N GLU A 219 12.38 -5.12 -1.47
CA GLU A 219 13.71 -4.60 -1.08
C GLU A 219 13.66 -3.85 0.25
N VAL A 220 12.62 -3.04 0.45
CA VAL A 220 12.56 -2.10 1.58
C VAL A 220 12.00 -2.76 2.84
N LEU A 221 10.91 -3.51 2.72
CA LEU A 221 10.21 -4.09 3.87
C LEU A 221 10.97 -5.30 4.46
N ASN A 222 11.87 -5.92 3.71
CA ASN A 222 12.76 -6.97 4.23
C ASN A 222 13.95 -6.41 5.06
N ILE A 223 14.41 -5.18 4.80
CA ILE A 223 15.66 -4.63 5.36
C ILE A 223 15.42 -3.71 6.57
N VAL A 224 14.32 -2.96 6.56
CA VAL A 224 14.01 -1.93 7.56
C VAL A 224 13.61 -2.44 8.97
N PRO A 225 13.24 -3.73 9.23
CA PRO A 225 12.91 -4.22 10.57
C PRO A 225 14.01 -3.93 11.61
N SER A 226 15.28 -3.93 11.19
CA SER A 226 16.45 -3.89 12.07
C SER A 226 16.71 -2.53 12.75
N ALA A 227 16.26 -1.42 12.16
CA ALA A 227 16.75 -0.08 12.54
C ALA A 227 15.75 0.78 13.33
N THR A 228 14.45 0.50 13.24
CA THR A 228 13.42 1.40 13.79
C THR A 228 12.52 0.78 14.85
N GLY A 229 12.51 -0.56 15.01
CA GLY A 229 11.68 -1.26 16.00
C GLY A 229 10.17 -1.15 15.77
N VAL A 230 9.75 -0.64 14.61
CA VAL A 230 8.34 -0.28 14.31
C VAL A 230 7.66 -1.26 13.35
N LEU A 231 8.43 -2.09 12.65
CA LEU A 231 7.94 -2.99 11.61
C LEU A 231 8.02 -4.44 12.06
N GLN A 232 6.89 -5.16 12.03
CA GLN A 232 6.95 -6.62 11.99
C GLN A 232 7.46 -7.04 10.60
N PRO A 233 8.55 -7.81 10.50
CA PRO A 233 8.99 -8.33 9.22
C PRO A 233 7.89 -9.18 8.59
N GLY A 234 7.92 -9.31 7.27
CA GLY A 234 7.04 -10.23 6.56
C GLY A 234 7.71 -10.72 5.31
N ASN A 235 7.18 -11.79 4.75
CA ASN A 235 7.75 -12.51 3.63
C ASN A 235 7.06 -12.10 2.35
N PHE A 236 7.85 -11.93 1.30
CA PHE A 236 7.36 -11.74 -0.06
C PHE A 236 7.70 -12.97 -0.88
N LEU A 237 6.67 -13.66 -1.34
CA LEU A 237 6.77 -14.81 -2.24
C LEU A 237 6.37 -14.36 -3.64
N HIS A 238 7.27 -14.59 -4.60
CA HIS A 238 7.00 -14.34 -6.02
C HIS A 238 6.45 -15.62 -6.64
N ALA A 239 5.29 -15.53 -7.27
CA ALA A 239 4.61 -16.69 -7.83
C ALA A 239 3.96 -16.39 -9.18
N VAL A 240 3.64 -17.45 -9.94
CA VAL A 240 2.89 -17.37 -11.19
C VAL A 240 1.57 -18.12 -11.01
N VAL A 241 0.46 -17.49 -11.36
CA VAL A 241 -0.86 -18.14 -11.33
C VAL A 241 -0.87 -19.30 -12.33
N THR A 242 -1.15 -20.51 -11.86
CA THR A 242 -1.17 -21.74 -12.69
C THR A 242 -2.58 -22.25 -12.96
N GLY A 243 -3.57 -21.84 -12.17
CA GLY A 243 -4.96 -22.24 -12.37
C GLY A 243 -5.90 -21.67 -11.32
N HIS A 244 -7.17 -22.05 -11.45
CA HIS A 244 -8.23 -21.71 -10.50
C HIS A 244 -9.06 -22.95 -10.21
N SER A 245 -9.54 -23.08 -8.97
CA SER A 245 -10.57 -24.04 -8.58
C SER A 245 -11.76 -23.26 -8.00
N PRO A 246 -12.68 -22.77 -8.85
CA PRO A 246 -13.80 -21.94 -8.41
C PRO A 246 -14.72 -22.68 -7.43
N ASP A 247 -14.89 -23.99 -7.62
CA ASP A 247 -15.72 -24.84 -6.74
C ASP A 247 -15.14 -24.94 -5.32
N GLU A 248 -13.83 -24.75 -5.17
CA GLU A 248 -13.13 -24.70 -3.88
C GLU A 248 -12.87 -23.27 -3.40
N GLY A 249 -13.19 -22.25 -4.20
CA GLY A 249 -12.88 -20.86 -3.89
C GLY A 249 -11.38 -20.55 -3.90
N LEU A 250 -10.60 -21.21 -4.77
CA LEU A 250 -9.14 -21.11 -4.79
C LEU A 250 -8.56 -20.58 -6.10
N THR A 251 -7.43 -19.88 -5.97
CA THR A 251 -6.47 -19.60 -7.04
C THR A 251 -5.16 -20.33 -6.72
N LEU A 252 -4.63 -21.03 -7.71
CA LEU A 252 -3.41 -21.83 -7.59
C LEU A 252 -2.25 -21.04 -8.20
N ALA A 253 -1.12 -21.03 -7.52
CA ALA A 253 0.09 -20.39 -8.02
C ALA A 253 1.34 -21.18 -7.63
N ASP A 254 2.39 -21.10 -8.45
CA ASP A 254 3.68 -21.72 -8.14
C ASP A 254 4.74 -20.66 -7.83
N SER A 255 5.41 -20.83 -6.70
CA SER A 255 6.59 -20.04 -6.28
C SER A 255 7.84 -20.91 -6.29
N ARG A 256 9.02 -20.32 -6.10
CA ARG A 256 10.27 -21.11 -5.97
C ARG A 256 10.26 -21.97 -4.70
N ALA A 257 9.69 -21.46 -3.62
CA ALA A 257 9.53 -22.19 -2.36
C ALA A 257 8.54 -23.37 -2.45
N GLY A 258 7.63 -23.36 -3.43
CA GLY A 258 6.64 -24.41 -3.64
C GLY A 258 5.27 -23.90 -4.12
N PRO A 259 4.26 -24.78 -4.22
CA PRO A 259 2.91 -24.42 -4.61
C PRO A 259 2.20 -23.60 -3.53
N LEU A 260 1.36 -22.67 -3.98
CA LEU A 260 0.58 -21.75 -3.17
C LEU A 260 -0.91 -21.86 -3.51
N PHE A 261 -1.72 -21.85 -2.46
CA PHE A 261 -3.18 -21.87 -2.48
C PHE A 261 -3.69 -20.55 -1.92
N LEU A 262 -4.28 -19.77 -2.81
CA LEU A 262 -4.72 -18.41 -2.56
C LEU A 262 -6.24 -18.36 -2.57
N ARG A 263 -6.82 -17.36 -1.89
CA ARG A 263 -8.26 -17.07 -2.05
C ARG A 263 -8.55 -16.76 -3.51
N GLN A 264 -9.70 -17.20 -4.00
CA GLN A 264 -10.13 -16.94 -5.36
C GLN A 264 -10.02 -15.45 -5.70
N ALA A 265 -9.30 -15.17 -6.77
CA ALA A 265 -9.13 -13.85 -7.35
C ALA A 265 -9.39 -13.93 -8.86
N ASP A 266 -9.93 -12.85 -9.42
CA ASP A 266 -10.17 -12.72 -10.85
C ASP A 266 -8.87 -12.30 -11.56
N MET A 267 -8.06 -13.28 -11.92
CA MET A 267 -6.72 -13.11 -12.47
C MET A 267 -6.50 -14.13 -13.59
N ALA A 268 -5.74 -13.78 -14.63
CA ALA A 268 -5.45 -14.74 -15.69
C ALA A 268 -4.35 -15.73 -15.27
N VAL A 269 -4.44 -16.98 -15.73
CA VAL A 269 -3.32 -17.93 -15.67
C VAL A 269 -2.11 -17.34 -16.39
N GLY A 270 -0.92 -17.51 -15.81
CA GLY A 270 0.33 -16.89 -16.25
C GLY A 270 0.60 -15.51 -15.64
N THR A 271 -0.33 -14.96 -14.85
CA THR A 271 -0.10 -13.67 -14.18
C THR A 271 0.97 -13.81 -13.09
N HIS A 272 1.97 -12.95 -13.13
CA HIS A 272 2.97 -12.81 -12.08
C HIS A 272 2.37 -12.07 -10.89
N ILE A 273 2.54 -12.66 -9.70
CA ILE A 273 1.99 -12.16 -8.46
C ILE A 273 3.04 -12.16 -7.35
N ARG A 274 2.83 -11.24 -6.42
CA ARG A 274 3.56 -11.15 -5.17
C ARG A 274 2.60 -11.46 -4.03
N VAL A 275 2.95 -12.42 -3.20
CA VAL A 275 2.18 -12.82 -2.03
C VAL A 275 2.92 -12.37 -0.77
N PHE A 276 2.23 -11.64 0.10
CA PHE A 276 2.80 -11.21 1.37
C PHE A 276 2.25 -12.04 2.52
N VAL A 277 3.16 -12.53 3.37
CA VAL A 277 2.88 -13.36 4.54
C VAL A 277 3.62 -12.79 5.76
N PRO A 278 2.93 -12.19 6.74
CA PRO A 278 3.55 -11.73 7.98
C PRO A 278 4.34 -12.85 8.68
N THR A 279 5.47 -12.52 9.30
CA THR A 279 6.25 -13.55 10.03
C THR A 279 5.48 -14.18 11.19
N SER A 280 4.56 -13.42 11.78
CA SER A 280 3.68 -13.83 12.88
C SER A 280 2.53 -14.75 12.42
N GLU A 281 2.24 -14.81 11.13
CA GLU A 281 1.20 -15.67 10.53
C GLU A 281 1.76 -17.01 10.01
N ILE A 282 3.07 -17.24 10.16
CA ILE A 282 3.72 -18.50 9.81
C ILE A 282 3.85 -19.38 11.04
N VAL A 283 3.20 -20.54 11.00
CA VAL A 283 3.39 -21.61 11.97
C VAL A 283 4.50 -22.53 11.48
N LEU A 284 5.46 -22.82 12.35
CA LEU A 284 6.48 -23.83 12.13
C LEU A 284 6.07 -25.17 12.72
N ALA A 285 6.32 -26.24 11.96
CA ALA A 285 6.14 -27.61 12.41
C ALA A 285 7.33 -28.47 12.00
N THR A 286 7.77 -29.38 12.86
CA THR A 286 8.81 -30.38 12.53
C THR A 286 8.24 -31.62 11.85
N THR A 287 6.92 -31.82 11.95
CA THR A 287 6.14 -32.83 11.23
C THR A 287 4.86 -32.18 10.71
N LEU A 288 4.37 -32.61 9.56
CA LEU A 288 3.12 -32.10 9.00
C LEU A 288 1.92 -32.62 9.83
N PRO A 289 1.12 -31.73 10.44
CA PRO A 289 -0.05 -32.15 11.18
C PRO A 289 -1.22 -32.45 10.24
N ASP A 290 -1.98 -33.48 10.56
CA ASP A 290 -3.25 -33.80 9.89
C ASP A 290 -4.40 -32.92 10.42
N GLY A 291 -5.46 -32.76 9.61
CA GLY A 291 -6.70 -32.11 10.04
C GLY A 291 -6.64 -30.59 10.25
N ILE A 292 -5.64 -29.90 9.69
CA ILE A 292 -5.53 -28.44 9.76
C ILE A 292 -6.21 -27.72 8.57
N SER A 293 -6.71 -26.51 8.80
CA SER A 293 -7.32 -25.66 7.76
C SER A 293 -6.33 -24.90 6.87
N THR A 294 -5.02 -25.06 7.12
CA THR A 294 -3.97 -24.35 6.41
C THR A 294 -3.56 -25.12 5.14
N LEU A 295 -3.84 -24.51 3.99
CA LEU A 295 -3.55 -25.09 2.67
C LEU A 295 -2.12 -24.81 2.19
N ASN A 296 -1.55 -23.64 2.50
CA ASN A 296 -0.17 -23.35 2.12
C ASN A 296 0.77 -24.09 3.06
N ARG A 297 1.58 -24.97 2.46
CA ARG A 297 2.56 -25.79 3.15
C ARG A 297 3.85 -25.77 2.35
N LEU A 298 4.85 -25.11 2.90
CA LEU A 298 6.19 -25.08 2.32
C LEU A 298 7.12 -25.89 3.21
N SER A 299 8.12 -26.55 2.62
CA SER A 299 9.08 -27.37 3.36
C SER A 299 10.49 -26.88 3.10
N GLY A 300 11.32 -26.91 4.13
CA GLY A 300 12.67 -26.39 4.05
C GLY A 300 13.52 -26.78 5.24
N HIS A 301 14.68 -26.14 5.36
CA HIS A 301 15.60 -26.35 6.46
C HIS A 301 15.85 -25.03 7.17
N VAL A 302 15.92 -25.06 8.50
CA VAL A 302 16.28 -23.88 9.28
C VAL A 302 17.67 -23.40 8.84
N ALA A 303 17.76 -22.19 8.32
CA ALA A 303 19.02 -21.59 7.90
C ALA A 303 19.69 -20.81 9.03
N ALA A 304 18.90 -20.09 9.83
CA ALA A 304 19.38 -19.28 10.94
C ALA A 304 18.30 -19.04 11.98
N LEU A 305 18.71 -18.77 13.22
CA LEU A 305 17.84 -18.30 14.30
C LEU A 305 18.43 -17.01 14.86
N THR A 306 17.59 -16.01 15.11
CA THR A 306 17.96 -14.75 15.75
C THR A 306 17.03 -14.48 16.93
N ASP A 307 17.58 -14.39 18.13
CA ASP A 307 16.82 -14.05 19.33
C ASP A 307 16.54 -12.54 19.36
N SER A 308 15.26 -12.16 19.51
CA SER A 308 14.80 -10.77 19.54
C SER A 308 14.49 -10.25 20.95
N GLY A 309 14.76 -11.04 22.00
CA GLY A 309 14.44 -10.73 23.39
C GLY A 309 13.13 -11.36 23.86
N HIS A 310 12.07 -11.29 23.05
CA HIS A 310 10.75 -11.81 23.39
C HIS A 310 10.29 -12.94 22.45
N SER A 311 10.88 -13.04 21.27
CA SER A 311 10.62 -14.06 20.27
C SER A 311 11.93 -14.56 19.66
N VAL A 312 11.83 -15.57 18.81
CA VAL A 312 12.92 -16.07 17.98
C VAL A 312 12.49 -15.94 16.53
N MET A 313 13.27 -15.19 15.75
CA MET A 313 13.10 -15.12 14.31
C MET A 313 13.83 -16.32 13.70
N VAL A 314 13.09 -17.20 13.04
CA VAL A 314 13.61 -18.42 12.42
C VAL A 314 13.60 -18.22 10.91
N THR A 315 14.77 -18.17 10.31
CA THR A 315 14.92 -18.16 8.85
C THR A 315 14.96 -19.60 8.36
N VAL A 316 14.11 -19.93 7.39
CA VAL A 316 14.02 -21.24 6.74
C VAL A 316 14.32 -21.07 5.26
N ASP A 317 15.21 -21.91 4.74
CA ASP A 317 15.49 -22.03 3.31
C ASP A 317 14.52 -23.06 2.70
N CYS A 318 13.59 -22.56 1.88
CA CYS A 318 12.66 -23.35 1.09
C CYS A 318 13.11 -23.29 -0.38
N ASN A 319 13.91 -24.27 -0.81
CA ASN A 319 14.38 -24.39 -2.20
C ASN A 319 15.09 -23.13 -2.75
N GLY A 320 15.95 -22.51 -1.93
CA GLY A 320 16.71 -21.31 -2.24
C GLY A 320 15.98 -20.01 -1.92
N GLU A 321 14.70 -20.06 -1.54
CA GLU A 321 13.91 -18.91 -1.09
C GLU A 321 13.89 -18.86 0.44
N ARG A 322 14.33 -17.74 1.01
CA ARG A 322 14.44 -17.59 2.47
C ARG A 322 13.18 -16.96 3.04
N LEU A 323 12.52 -17.70 3.92
CA LEU A 323 11.33 -17.25 4.64
C LEU A 323 11.64 -17.13 6.12
N VAL A 324 11.06 -16.14 6.77
CA VAL A 324 11.24 -15.86 8.18
C VAL A 324 9.92 -16.07 8.91
N ALA A 325 9.94 -16.89 9.96
CA ALA A 325 8.83 -17.07 10.88
C ALA A 325 9.21 -16.48 12.24
N GLU A 326 8.24 -15.89 12.93
CA GLU A 326 8.41 -15.46 14.31
C GLU A 326 7.75 -16.49 15.24
N VAL A 327 8.53 -17.08 16.15
CA VAL A 327 8.01 -18.03 17.14
C VAL A 327 8.39 -17.60 18.55
N THR A 328 7.65 -18.07 19.54
CA THR A 328 8.05 -17.86 20.94
C THR A 328 9.32 -18.65 21.27
N ARG A 329 10.12 -18.19 22.23
CA ARG A 329 11.29 -18.94 22.71
C ARG A 329 10.93 -20.35 23.17
N ARG A 330 9.77 -20.50 23.83
CA ARG A 330 9.27 -21.81 24.26
C ARG A 330 9.03 -22.71 23.06
N SER A 331 8.35 -22.23 22.02
CA SER A 331 8.13 -23.00 20.79
C SER A 331 9.43 -23.38 20.10
N ALA A 332 10.41 -22.48 20.04
CA ALA A 332 11.72 -22.79 19.47
C ALA A 332 12.46 -23.89 20.24
N ALA A 333 12.37 -23.88 21.57
CA ALA A 333 12.94 -24.92 22.43
C ALA A 333 12.17 -26.25 22.32
N ASP A 334 10.84 -26.21 22.39
CA ASP A 334 9.97 -27.41 22.32
C ASP A 334 10.10 -28.12 20.97
N LEU A 335 10.30 -27.37 19.88
CA LEU A 335 10.57 -27.90 18.54
C LEU A 335 12.06 -28.24 18.32
N GLU A 336 12.93 -27.96 19.30
CA GLU A 336 14.39 -28.13 19.24
C GLU A 336 14.96 -27.55 17.94
N LEU A 337 14.61 -26.31 17.61
CA LEU A 337 15.01 -25.68 16.34
C LEU A 337 16.50 -25.33 16.34
N GLU A 338 17.21 -25.79 15.31
CA GLU A 338 18.62 -25.51 15.09
C GLU A 338 18.93 -25.43 13.58
N PRO A 339 20.00 -24.73 13.17
CA PRO A 339 20.38 -24.69 11.76
C PRO A 339 20.55 -26.09 11.15
N GLY A 340 20.01 -26.28 9.95
CA GLY A 340 19.97 -27.56 9.24
C GLY A 340 18.74 -28.41 9.53
N LYS A 341 17.97 -28.12 10.59
CA LYS A 341 16.80 -28.94 10.94
C LYS A 341 15.69 -28.83 9.87
N PRO A 342 15.12 -29.96 9.40
CA PRO A 342 13.98 -29.93 8.50
C PRO A 342 12.73 -29.43 9.21
N VAL A 343 12.01 -28.51 8.58
CA VAL A 343 10.79 -27.90 9.10
C VAL A 343 9.80 -27.62 7.97
N HIS A 344 8.54 -27.46 8.35
CA HIS A 344 7.43 -27.08 7.49
C HIS A 344 6.86 -25.73 7.93
N LEU A 345 6.58 -24.87 6.97
CA LEU A 345 5.91 -23.59 7.16
C LEU A 345 4.45 -23.74 6.75
N LEU A 346 3.56 -23.40 7.66
CA LEU A 346 2.12 -23.44 7.48
C LEU A 346 1.58 -22.02 7.65
N PHE A 347 0.90 -21.48 6.63
CA PHE A 347 0.33 -20.13 6.72
C PHE A 347 -0.93 -19.95 5.88
N LYS A 348 -1.73 -18.96 6.26
CA LYS A 348 -2.78 -18.43 5.38
C LYS A 348 -2.19 -17.28 4.59
N ALA A 349 -2.46 -17.22 3.28
CA ALA A 349 -2.08 -16.05 2.50
C ALA A 349 -2.88 -14.83 2.99
N VAL A 350 -2.18 -13.72 3.29
CA VAL A 350 -2.79 -12.51 3.87
C VAL A 350 -3.08 -11.46 2.81
N SER A 351 -2.16 -11.25 1.87
CA SER A 351 -2.40 -10.35 0.73
C SER A 351 -1.68 -10.80 -0.54
N ILE A 352 -2.25 -10.42 -1.67
CA ILE A 352 -1.83 -10.79 -3.03
C ILE A 352 -1.82 -9.51 -3.85
N ALA A 353 -0.75 -9.29 -4.61
CA ALA A 353 -0.63 -8.18 -5.56
C ALA A 353 -0.18 -8.70 -6.93
N THR A 354 -0.68 -8.09 -8.00
CA THR A 354 -0.15 -8.30 -9.36
C THR A 354 1.18 -7.56 -9.53
N GLU A 355 2.16 -8.22 -10.16
CA GLU A 355 3.47 -7.60 -10.41
C GLU A 355 3.51 -6.76 -11.69
N GLY A 356 2.50 -6.88 -12.56
CA GLY A 356 2.64 -6.53 -13.98
C GLY A 356 1.53 -5.72 -14.62
N LEU A 357 0.71 -4.95 -13.90
CA LEU A 357 -0.35 -4.13 -14.52
C LEU A 357 -0.04 -2.63 -14.50
N PHE A 358 1.20 -2.25 -14.79
CA PHE A 358 1.48 -0.86 -15.12
C PHE A 358 1.24 -0.68 -16.62
N ARG A 359 0.30 0.19 -17.01
CA ARG A 359 0.35 0.78 -18.35
C ARG A 359 1.72 1.43 -18.51
N GLN A 360 2.65 0.72 -19.15
CA GLN A 360 3.68 1.39 -19.93
C GLN A 360 2.94 2.00 -21.11
N ALA A 361 2.60 3.27 -20.96
CA ALA A 361 2.19 4.11 -22.08
C ALA A 361 3.44 4.57 -22.84
#